data_AF-A0A1H8C619-F1
#
_entry.id   AF-A0A1H8C619-F1
#
_cell.length_a   1.000
_cell.length_b   1.000
_cell.length_c   1.000
_cell.angle_alpha   90.00
_cell.angle_beta   90.00
_cell.angle_gamma   90.00
#
_symmetry.space_group_name_H-M   'P 1'
#
loop_
_entity.id
_entity.type
_entity.pdbx_description
1 polymer ?
#
loop_
_entity_poly.entity_id
_entity_poly.type
_entity_poly.pdbx_seq_one_letter_code
_entity_poly.pdbx_strand_id
1 'polypeptide(L)'
;MKHTGTPPRKTGRPLSFDREDVLDKAMRTFWASGYETTSITDLTAAMGITAPSLYAAFGNKQQLFLEAMRRYAGDHSVLERTMADAPTARDAVAGMLRGAAILYTGEATPPGCLLASAAATGSPDATAVRDAVADERRVVRDIVIRRIEADIAAGLMPSDTPSARLADLTLAVTQGMSVLARDGADRDRLLAIAGIATAGWGVAST
;
A
#
# COMPACT_ATOMS: atom_id res chain seq x y z
N MET A 1 6.56 19.56 52.36
CA MET A 1 6.68 20.25 51.05
C MET A 1 5.77 19.53 50.07
N LYS A 2 5.03 20.30 49.27
CA LYS A 2 4.00 19.87 48.31
C LYS A 2 4.64 19.09 47.14
N HIS A 3 3.88 18.20 46.50
CA HIS A 3 3.57 18.25 45.06
C HIS A 3 2.57 17.13 44.70
N THR A 4 1.28 17.45 44.77
CA THR A 4 0.22 16.70 44.09
C THR A 4 0.10 17.28 42.68
N GLY A 5 0.65 16.58 41.68
CA GLY A 5 0.44 16.90 40.27
C GLY A 5 -0.90 16.34 39.79
N THR A 6 -1.85 17.20 39.47
CA THR A 6 -3.10 16.82 38.81
C THR A 6 -2.78 16.34 37.38
N PRO A 7 -3.23 15.14 36.94
CA PRO A 7 -3.02 14.70 35.57
C PRO A 7 -3.75 15.64 34.59
N PRO A 8 -3.18 15.88 33.39
CA PRO A 8 -3.81 16.75 32.40
C PRO A 8 -5.18 16.20 32.01
N ARG A 9 -6.21 17.03 32.14
CA ARG A 9 -7.55 16.75 31.62
C ARG A 9 -7.44 16.56 30.11
N LYS A 10 -7.78 15.37 29.61
CA LYS A 10 -8.12 15.18 28.20
C LYS A 10 -9.33 16.08 27.90
N THR A 11 -9.10 17.24 27.29
CA THR A 11 -10.14 18.17 26.89
C THR A 11 -10.77 17.67 25.60
N GLY A 12 -11.94 17.07 25.71
CA GLY A 12 -12.77 16.62 24.58
C GLY A 12 -13.82 15.62 25.06
N ARG A 13 -15.07 15.80 24.61
CA ARG A 13 -16.08 14.74 24.73
C ARG A 13 -15.52 13.48 24.06
N PRO A 14 -15.61 12.29 24.67
CA PRO A 14 -15.18 11.06 24.01
C PRO A 14 -15.81 10.98 22.62
N LEU A 15 -15.02 10.59 21.61
CA LEU A 15 -15.54 10.36 20.27
C LEU A 15 -16.63 9.27 20.38
N SER A 16 -17.79 9.51 19.77
CA SER A 16 -18.93 8.59 19.80
C SER A 16 -18.79 7.43 18.81
N PHE A 17 -17.62 7.27 18.19
CA PHE A 17 -17.33 6.31 17.14
C PHE A 17 -15.99 5.62 17.39
N ASP A 18 -15.85 4.42 16.84
CA ASP A 18 -14.57 3.72 16.78
C ASP A 18 -13.71 4.35 15.66
N ARG A 19 -12.55 4.90 16.05
CA ARG A 19 -11.64 5.59 15.14
C ARG A 19 -11.10 4.66 14.06
N GLU A 20 -10.82 3.41 14.39
CA GLU A 20 -10.23 2.45 13.46
C GLU A 20 -11.24 1.97 12.43
N ASP A 21 -12.49 1.76 12.84
CA ASP A 21 -13.61 1.46 11.93
C ASP A 21 -13.83 2.58 10.91
N VAL A 22 -13.88 3.84 11.37
CA VAL A 22 -14.08 4.96 10.45
C VAL A 22 -12.85 5.23 9.58
N LEU A 23 -11.63 4.93 10.05
CA LEU A 23 -10.42 4.98 9.22
C LEU A 23 -10.47 3.93 8.10
N ASP A 24 -10.97 2.73 8.37
CA ASP A 24 -11.15 1.68 7.35
C ASP A 24 -12.13 2.11 6.26
N LYS A 25 -13.24 2.76 6.65
CA LYS A 25 -14.22 3.33 5.73
C LYS A 25 -13.63 4.45 4.88
N ALA A 26 -12.85 5.35 5.47
CA ALA A 26 -12.13 6.40 4.75
C ALA A 26 -11.12 5.81 3.76
N MET A 27 -10.35 4.80 4.18
CA MET A 27 -9.40 4.08 3.33
C MET A 27 -10.09 3.46 2.12
N ARG A 28 -11.21 2.77 2.30
CA ARG A 28 -11.99 2.19 1.19
C ARG A 28 -12.53 3.25 0.23
N THR A 29 -12.95 4.40 0.77
CA THR A 29 -13.44 5.52 -0.05
C THR A 29 -12.31 6.10 -0.91
N PHE A 30 -11.13 6.34 -0.32
CA PHE A 30 -9.95 6.78 -1.08
C PHE A 30 -9.45 5.74 -2.07
N TRP A 31 -9.53 4.45 -1.74
CA TRP A 31 -9.15 3.37 -2.63
C TRP A 31 -10.01 3.39 -3.89
N ALA A 32 -11.33 3.47 -3.72
CA ALA A 32 -12.28 3.45 -4.82
C ALA A 32 -12.16 4.67 -5.74
N SER A 33 -12.07 5.87 -5.15
CA SER A 33 -12.21 7.10 -5.93
C SER A 33 -10.88 7.84 -6.16
N GLY A 34 -9.89 7.65 -5.29
CA GLY A 34 -8.65 8.43 -5.26
C GLY A 34 -8.70 9.61 -4.29
N TYR A 35 -7.53 10.19 -3.99
CA TYR A 35 -7.42 11.29 -3.02
C TYR A 35 -8.17 12.55 -3.49
N GLU A 36 -7.88 13.07 -4.68
CA GLU A 36 -8.36 14.39 -5.10
C GLU A 36 -9.87 14.44 -5.34
N THR A 37 -10.41 13.39 -5.96
CA THR A 37 -11.83 13.24 -6.32
C THR A 37 -12.75 13.00 -5.13
N THR A 38 -12.21 12.54 -4.00
CA THR A 38 -12.99 12.25 -2.79
C THR A 38 -13.24 13.52 -1.99
N SER A 39 -14.49 13.97 -1.83
CA SER A 39 -14.78 15.17 -1.03
C SER A 39 -14.86 14.88 0.48
N ILE A 40 -14.85 15.93 1.31
CA ILE A 40 -15.13 15.79 2.75
C ILE A 40 -16.54 15.23 2.97
N THR A 41 -17.50 15.62 2.13
CA THR A 41 -18.88 15.12 2.19
C THR A 41 -18.92 13.61 1.97
N ASP A 42 -18.24 13.11 0.92
CA ASP A 42 -18.17 11.68 0.62
C ASP A 42 -17.56 10.90 1.79
N LEU A 43 -16.47 11.42 2.37
CA LEU A 43 -15.82 10.82 3.54
C LEU A 43 -16.76 10.76 4.73
N THR A 44 -17.39 11.88 5.10
CA THR A 44 -18.29 11.93 6.25
C THR A 44 -19.51 11.01 6.08
N ALA A 45 -20.05 10.92 4.87
CA ALA A 45 -21.15 10.01 4.54
C ALA A 45 -20.72 8.54 4.68
N ALA A 46 -19.58 8.17 4.10
CA ALA A 46 -19.06 6.81 4.17
C ALA A 46 -18.66 6.39 5.59
N MET A 47 -18.08 7.31 6.36
CA MET A 47 -17.63 7.10 7.74
C MET A 47 -18.80 7.09 8.74
N GLY A 48 -19.93 7.69 8.41
CA GLY A 48 -21.06 7.86 9.33
C GLY A 48 -20.79 8.87 10.44
N ILE A 49 -19.97 9.90 10.18
CA ILE A 49 -19.62 10.94 11.15
C ILE A 49 -19.83 12.33 10.56
N THR A 50 -19.77 13.37 11.40
CA THR A 50 -19.88 14.77 10.93
C THR A 50 -18.52 15.32 10.51
N ALA A 51 -18.49 16.38 9.69
CA ALA A 51 -17.24 17.05 9.32
C ALA A 51 -16.45 17.58 10.54
N PRO A 52 -17.08 18.22 11.55
CA PRO A 52 -16.37 18.56 12.79
C PRO A 52 -15.74 17.36 13.50
N SER A 53 -16.42 16.21 13.52
CA SER A 53 -15.88 14.98 14.10
C SER A 53 -14.68 14.44 13.32
N LEU A 54 -14.73 14.49 11.98
CA LEU A 54 -13.62 14.11 11.11
C LEU A 54 -12.40 14.98 11.40
N TYR A 55 -12.56 16.31 11.38
CA TYR A 55 -11.46 17.23 11.64
C TYR A 55 -10.90 17.10 13.05
N ALA A 56 -11.76 16.87 14.06
CA ALA A 56 -11.31 16.65 15.44
C ALA A 56 -10.46 15.37 15.60
N ALA A 57 -10.77 14.30 14.84
CA ALA A 57 -10.10 13.00 14.97
C ALA A 57 -8.88 12.80 14.06
N PHE A 58 -8.87 13.47 12.90
CA PHE A 58 -7.89 13.26 11.84
C PHE A 58 -7.22 14.55 11.33
N GLY A 59 -7.64 15.70 11.85
CA GLY A 59 -7.11 17.01 11.48
C GLY A 59 -7.63 17.50 10.14
N ASN A 60 -7.14 16.98 9.02
CA ASN A 60 -7.61 17.36 7.67
C ASN A 60 -7.63 16.15 6.71
N LYS A 61 -8.15 16.37 5.48
CA LYS A 61 -8.24 15.32 4.45
C LYS A 61 -6.88 14.70 4.10
N GLN A 62 -5.83 15.52 4.03
CA GLN A 62 -4.47 15.04 3.73
C GLN A 62 -3.96 14.11 4.84
N GLN A 63 -4.10 14.51 6.10
CA GLN A 63 -3.69 13.70 7.25
C GLN A 63 -4.49 12.39 7.33
N LEU A 64 -5.81 12.45 7.14
CA LEU A 64 -6.66 11.26 7.05
C LEU A 64 -6.20 10.32 5.92
N PHE A 65 -5.86 10.86 4.74
CA PHE A 65 -5.33 10.06 3.64
C PHE A 65 -4.00 9.39 4.00
N LEU A 66 -3.05 10.12 4.60
CA LEU A 66 -1.76 9.56 5.00
C LEU A 66 -1.91 8.44 6.03
N GLU A 67 -2.88 8.55 6.94
CA GLU A 67 -3.21 7.47 7.87
C GLU A 67 -3.84 6.27 7.17
N ALA A 68 -4.81 6.50 6.28
CA ALA A 68 -5.42 5.45 5.47
C ALA A 68 -4.39 4.73 4.59
N MET A 69 -3.44 5.46 4.03
CA MET A 69 -2.33 4.95 3.24
C MET A 69 -1.44 4.02 4.07
N ARG A 70 -1.04 4.42 5.28
CA ARG A 70 -0.25 3.57 6.19
C ARG A 70 -1.02 2.31 6.62
N ARG A 71 -2.31 2.45 6.90
CA ARG A 71 -3.19 1.31 7.21
C ARG A 71 -3.24 0.33 6.04
N TYR A 72 -3.38 0.83 4.81
CA TYR A 72 -3.39 0.02 3.60
C TYR A 72 -2.04 -0.67 3.35
N ALA A 73 -0.94 0.07 3.51
CA ALA A 73 0.42 -0.45 3.32
C ALA A 73 0.76 -1.58 4.31
N GLY A 74 0.21 -1.50 5.52
CA GLY A 74 0.51 -2.45 6.59
C GLY A 74 1.91 -2.25 7.17
N ASP A 75 2.38 -3.24 7.90
CA ASP A 75 3.71 -3.22 8.53
C ASP A 75 4.77 -3.76 7.58
N HIS A 76 5.72 -2.91 7.19
CA HIS A 76 6.84 -3.28 6.34
C HIS A 76 7.67 -4.43 6.89
N SER A 77 7.77 -4.56 8.22
CA SER A 77 8.49 -5.67 8.84
C SER A 77 7.80 -7.02 8.58
N VAL A 78 6.47 -7.04 8.43
CA VAL A 78 5.72 -8.24 8.04
C VAL A 78 6.02 -8.58 6.58
N LEU A 79 6.06 -7.59 5.69
CA LEU A 79 6.43 -7.80 4.29
C LEU A 79 7.87 -8.33 4.18
N GLU A 80 8.83 -7.71 4.88
CA GLU A 80 10.22 -8.16 4.92
C GLU A 80 10.35 -9.62 5.38
N ARG A 81 9.68 -9.98 6.49
CA ARG A 81 9.66 -11.37 6.97
C ARG A 81 9.03 -12.32 5.96
N THR A 82 7.88 -11.96 5.40
CA THR A 82 7.18 -12.79 4.39
C THR A 82 8.06 -13.04 3.17
N MET A 83 8.81 -12.02 2.72
CA MET A 83 9.74 -12.16 1.59
C MET A 83 10.94 -13.04 1.98
N ALA A 84 11.47 -12.88 3.18
CA ALA A 84 12.60 -13.66 3.69
C ALA A 84 12.26 -15.14 3.91
N ASP A 85 11.05 -15.44 4.35
CA ASP A 85 10.56 -16.81 4.60
C ASP A 85 10.31 -17.61 3.32
N ALA A 86 10.25 -16.93 2.16
CA ALA A 86 10.09 -17.60 0.87
C ALA A 86 11.40 -18.28 0.42
N PRO A 87 11.34 -19.49 -0.17
CA PRO A 87 12.53 -20.28 -0.51
C PRO A 87 13.54 -19.55 -1.41
N THR A 88 13.05 -18.78 -2.38
CA THR A 88 13.86 -17.96 -3.28
C THR A 88 13.25 -16.57 -3.45
N ALA A 89 14.03 -15.60 -3.93
CA ALA A 89 13.57 -14.27 -4.29
C ALA A 89 12.52 -14.33 -5.40
N ARG A 90 12.64 -15.31 -6.32
CA ARG A 90 11.60 -15.59 -7.31
C ARG A 90 10.30 -15.98 -6.64
N ASP A 91 10.32 -16.91 -5.68
CA ASP A 91 9.12 -17.35 -4.96
C ASP A 91 8.50 -16.22 -4.13
N ALA A 92 9.34 -15.40 -3.50
CA ALA A 92 8.94 -14.22 -2.74
C ALA A 92 8.17 -13.24 -3.63
N VAL A 93 8.75 -12.86 -4.77
CA VAL A 93 8.14 -11.93 -5.72
C VAL A 93 6.91 -12.54 -6.40
N ALA A 94 6.94 -13.81 -6.74
CA ALA A 94 5.75 -14.51 -7.24
C ALA A 94 4.62 -14.53 -6.21
N GLY A 95 4.94 -14.70 -4.93
CA GLY A 95 3.99 -14.59 -3.82
C GLY A 95 3.39 -13.20 -3.70
N MET A 96 4.24 -12.17 -3.73
CA MET A 96 3.81 -10.77 -3.71
C MET A 96 2.85 -10.44 -4.87
N LEU A 97 3.20 -10.81 -6.11
CA LEU A 97 2.36 -10.54 -7.28
C LEU A 97 1.05 -11.34 -7.24
N ARG A 98 1.07 -12.60 -6.78
CA ARG A 98 -0.16 -13.37 -6.57
C ARG A 98 -1.06 -12.74 -5.51
N GLY A 99 -0.49 -12.28 -4.41
CA GLY A 99 -1.21 -11.54 -3.37
C GLY A 99 -1.86 -10.27 -3.91
N ALA A 100 -1.13 -9.51 -4.74
CA ALA A 100 -1.67 -8.34 -5.42
C ALA A 100 -2.84 -8.70 -6.36
N ALA A 101 -2.73 -9.77 -7.15
CA ALA A 101 -3.81 -10.23 -8.03
C ALA A 101 -5.09 -10.56 -7.24
N ILE A 102 -4.96 -11.25 -6.11
CA ILE A 102 -6.08 -11.59 -5.23
C ILE A 102 -6.70 -10.32 -4.61
N LEU A 103 -5.85 -9.44 -4.05
CA LEU A 103 -6.31 -8.21 -3.40
C LEU A 103 -7.06 -7.29 -4.38
N TYR A 104 -6.53 -7.13 -5.59
CA TYR A 104 -7.08 -6.20 -6.57
C TYR A 104 -8.37 -6.71 -7.22
N THR A 105 -8.72 -7.98 -7.02
CA THR A 105 -9.93 -8.64 -7.55
C THR A 105 -10.77 -9.25 -6.42
N GLY A 106 -10.61 -8.73 -5.19
CA GLY A 106 -11.39 -9.17 -4.04
C GLY A 106 -12.83 -8.65 -4.11
N GLU A 107 -13.80 -9.49 -3.74
CA GLU A 107 -15.23 -9.08 -3.72
C GLU A 107 -15.51 -8.04 -2.63
N ALA A 108 -14.75 -8.07 -1.55
CA ALA A 108 -14.91 -7.20 -0.40
C ALA A 108 -14.10 -5.91 -0.49
N THR A 109 -13.35 -5.67 -1.56
CA THR A 109 -12.44 -4.52 -1.70
C THR A 109 -12.59 -3.86 -3.07
N PRO A 110 -12.42 -2.53 -3.18
CA PRO A 110 -12.39 -1.86 -4.48
C PRO A 110 -11.30 -2.44 -5.39
N PRO A 111 -11.49 -2.47 -6.71
CA PRO A 111 -10.49 -3.00 -7.62
C PRO A 111 -9.19 -2.17 -7.63
N GLY A 112 -8.08 -2.86 -7.85
CA GLY A 112 -6.75 -2.26 -7.92
C GLY A 112 -6.14 -1.93 -6.55
N CYS A 113 -5.17 -1.01 -6.53
CA CYS A 113 -4.34 -0.65 -5.39
C CYS A 113 -4.57 0.79 -4.96
N LEU A 114 -4.78 1.05 -3.67
CA LEU A 114 -4.90 2.42 -3.13
C LEU A 114 -3.67 3.27 -3.46
N LEU A 115 -2.47 2.71 -3.31
CA LEU A 115 -1.23 3.40 -3.63
C LEU A 115 -1.09 3.67 -5.14
N ALA A 116 -1.78 2.93 -6.00
CA ALA A 116 -1.80 3.16 -7.45
C ALA A 116 -2.84 4.20 -7.88
N SER A 117 -4.02 4.24 -7.27
CA SER A 117 -5.05 5.25 -7.58
C SER A 117 -4.63 6.67 -7.16
N ALA A 118 -3.71 6.78 -6.21
CA ALA A 118 -3.21 8.07 -5.76
C ALA A 118 -2.11 8.70 -6.66
N ALA A 119 -1.88 8.22 -7.89
CA ALA A 119 -0.55 8.36 -8.51
C ALA A 119 -0.38 9.11 -9.85
N ALA A 120 0.85 9.65 -9.95
CA ALA A 120 1.59 10.32 -11.03
C ALA A 120 1.22 11.78 -11.30
N THR A 121 -0.06 12.11 -11.38
CA THR A 121 -0.54 13.47 -11.68
C THR A 121 -1.51 13.93 -10.60
N GLY A 122 -1.54 15.23 -10.36
CA GLY A 122 -2.47 15.84 -9.42
C GLY A 122 -2.18 17.32 -9.29
N SER A 123 -3.06 18.04 -8.60
CA SER A 123 -2.89 19.45 -8.33
C SER A 123 -1.59 19.73 -7.54
N PRO A 124 -1.06 20.97 -7.61
CA PRO A 124 0.03 21.40 -6.74
C PRO A 124 -0.24 21.13 -5.25
N ASP A 125 -1.50 21.21 -4.83
CA ASP A 125 -1.94 21.00 -3.44
C ASP A 125 -1.82 19.53 -2.99
N ALA A 126 -1.77 18.58 -3.92
CA ALA A 126 -1.62 17.15 -3.62
C ALA A 126 -0.15 16.68 -3.58
N THR A 127 0.83 17.59 -3.63
CA THR A 127 2.27 17.23 -3.69
C THR A 127 2.71 16.36 -2.53
N ALA A 128 2.36 16.74 -1.29
CA ALA A 128 2.73 15.96 -0.09
C ALA A 128 2.14 14.53 -0.11
N VAL A 129 0.96 14.34 -0.70
CA VAL A 129 0.35 13.01 -0.87
C VAL A 129 1.11 12.19 -1.90
N ARG A 130 1.47 12.80 -3.05
CA ARG A 130 2.24 12.12 -4.09
C ARG A 130 3.61 11.68 -3.59
N ASP A 131 4.29 12.55 -2.83
CA ASP A 131 5.60 12.25 -2.26
C ASP A 131 5.52 11.09 -1.27
N ALA A 132 4.54 11.09 -0.38
CA ALA A 132 4.34 10.01 0.59
C ALA A 132 4.04 8.65 -0.08
N VAL A 133 3.23 8.65 -1.15
CA VAL A 133 2.97 7.43 -1.95
C VAL A 133 4.22 6.98 -2.70
N ALA A 134 5.05 7.92 -3.18
CA ALA A 134 6.30 7.61 -3.83
C ALA A 134 7.33 7.04 -2.85
N ASP A 135 7.41 7.57 -1.63
CA ASP A 135 8.24 7.03 -0.55
C ASP A 135 7.81 5.61 -0.20
N GLU A 136 6.51 5.38 -0.04
CA GLU A 136 5.97 4.06 0.27
C GLU A 136 6.38 3.01 -0.79
N ARG A 137 6.29 3.38 -2.07
CA ARG A 137 6.75 2.52 -3.18
C ARG A 137 8.27 2.29 -3.15
N ARG A 138 9.06 3.31 -2.79
CA ARG A 138 10.52 3.16 -2.62
C ARG A 138 10.84 2.18 -1.50
N VAL A 139 10.12 2.21 -0.38
CA VAL A 139 10.31 1.23 0.70
C VAL A 139 10.06 -0.19 0.21
N VAL A 140 8.93 -0.43 -0.46
CA VAL A 140 8.62 -1.76 -1.03
C VAL A 140 9.68 -2.19 -2.04
N ARG A 141 10.15 -1.26 -2.90
CA ARG A 141 11.24 -1.51 -3.86
C ARG A 141 12.48 -2.03 -3.17
N ASP A 142 12.91 -1.36 -2.11
CA ASP A 142 14.16 -1.67 -1.42
C ASP A 142 14.07 -3.01 -0.68
N ILE A 143 12.88 -3.39 -0.19
CA ILE A 143 12.62 -4.73 0.37
C ILE A 143 12.82 -5.81 -0.70
N VAL A 144 12.29 -5.61 -1.91
CA VAL A 144 12.47 -6.54 -3.03
C VAL A 144 13.95 -6.65 -3.42
N ILE A 145 14.67 -5.53 -3.48
CA ILE A 145 16.12 -5.51 -3.77
C ILE A 145 16.88 -6.33 -2.73
N ARG A 146 16.67 -6.06 -1.43
CA ARG A 146 17.33 -6.79 -0.34
C ARG A 146 17.08 -8.29 -0.45
N ARG A 147 15.86 -8.70 -0.80
CA ARG A 147 15.54 -10.11 -0.98
C ARG A 147 16.31 -10.75 -2.14
N ILE A 148 16.43 -10.06 -3.28
CA ILE A 148 17.18 -10.54 -4.44
C ILE A 148 18.69 -10.62 -4.11
N GLU A 149 19.23 -9.60 -3.45
CA GLU A 149 20.64 -9.54 -3.05
C GLU A 149 21.01 -10.64 -2.06
N ALA A 150 20.09 -11.02 -1.15
CA ALA A 150 20.28 -12.15 -0.27
C ALA A 150 20.42 -13.48 -1.03
N ASP A 151 19.65 -13.70 -2.10
CA ASP A 151 19.78 -14.89 -2.96
C ASP A 151 21.07 -14.88 -3.78
N ILE A 152 21.50 -13.70 -4.26
CA ILE A 152 22.80 -13.55 -4.94
C ILE A 152 23.93 -13.94 -3.98
N ALA A 153 23.92 -13.40 -2.74
CA ALA A 153 24.92 -13.70 -1.73
C ALA A 153 24.93 -15.18 -1.31
N ALA A 154 23.77 -15.84 -1.36
CA ALA A 154 23.63 -17.28 -1.10
C ALA A 154 24.00 -18.17 -2.31
N GLY A 155 24.33 -17.59 -3.47
CA GLY A 155 24.64 -18.34 -4.70
C GLY A 155 23.42 -18.97 -5.37
N LEU A 156 22.21 -18.54 -5.02
CA LEU A 156 20.94 -18.99 -5.61
C LEU A 156 20.60 -18.25 -6.91
N MET A 157 21.28 -17.12 -7.17
CA MET A 157 21.17 -16.35 -8.41
C MET A 157 22.56 -15.95 -8.93
N PRO A 158 22.73 -15.73 -10.24
CA PRO A 158 23.97 -15.21 -10.81
C PRO A 158 24.42 -13.90 -10.16
N SER A 159 25.74 -13.72 -10.00
CA SER A 159 26.32 -12.53 -9.36
C SER A 159 26.08 -11.23 -10.11
N ASP A 160 25.77 -11.30 -11.40
CA ASP A 160 25.45 -10.17 -12.27
C ASP A 160 23.94 -9.92 -12.41
N THR A 161 23.11 -10.60 -11.61
CA THR A 161 21.66 -10.39 -11.56
C THR A 161 21.35 -8.91 -11.30
N PRO A 162 20.55 -8.24 -12.16
CA PRO A 162 20.27 -6.82 -12.01
C PRO A 162 19.14 -6.56 -11.00
N SER A 163 19.44 -6.71 -9.69
CA SER A 163 18.49 -6.63 -8.56
C SER A 163 17.56 -5.41 -8.64
N ALA A 164 18.14 -4.22 -8.83
CA ALA A 164 17.40 -2.96 -8.94
C ALA A 164 16.38 -2.97 -10.09
N ARG A 165 16.76 -3.48 -11.27
CA ARG A 165 15.87 -3.50 -12.45
C ARG A 165 14.75 -4.52 -12.29
N LEU A 166 15.02 -5.64 -11.62
CA LEU A 166 13.99 -6.65 -11.30
C LEU A 166 12.99 -6.12 -10.27
N ALA A 167 13.44 -5.35 -9.28
CA ALA A 167 12.55 -4.66 -8.34
C ALA A 167 11.70 -3.60 -9.05
N ASP A 168 12.28 -2.82 -9.97
CA ASP A 168 11.54 -1.86 -10.80
C ASP A 168 10.48 -2.54 -11.66
N LEU A 169 10.82 -3.66 -12.30
CA LEU A 169 9.87 -4.47 -13.05
C LEU A 169 8.74 -4.98 -12.15
N THR A 170 9.06 -5.47 -10.95
CA THR A 170 8.06 -5.98 -9.99
C THR A 170 7.04 -4.91 -9.63
N LEU A 171 7.50 -3.70 -9.33
CA LEU A 171 6.61 -2.57 -9.05
C LEU A 171 5.81 -2.14 -10.28
N ALA A 172 6.43 -2.10 -11.46
CA ALA A 172 5.72 -1.76 -12.70
C ALA A 172 4.58 -2.76 -12.99
N VAL A 173 4.84 -4.07 -12.82
CA VAL A 173 3.84 -5.13 -12.97
C VAL A 173 2.72 -4.97 -11.93
N THR A 174 3.07 -4.73 -10.67
CA THR A 174 2.10 -4.50 -9.59
C THR A 174 1.17 -3.32 -9.93
N GLN A 175 1.71 -2.22 -10.43
CA GLN A 175 0.90 -1.04 -10.79
C GLN A 175 0.07 -1.29 -12.05
N GLY A 176 0.63 -1.99 -13.04
CA GLY A 176 -0.09 -2.38 -14.25
C GLY A 176 -1.28 -3.31 -13.95
N MET A 177 -1.08 -4.31 -13.10
CA MET A 177 -2.17 -5.18 -12.62
C MET A 177 -3.25 -4.38 -11.89
N SER A 178 -2.86 -3.37 -11.10
CA SER A 178 -3.83 -2.49 -10.46
C SER A 178 -4.68 -1.70 -11.45
N VAL A 179 -4.13 -1.30 -12.60
CA VAL A 179 -4.90 -0.60 -13.66
C VAL A 179 -5.83 -1.59 -14.34
N LEU A 180 -5.30 -2.74 -14.76
CA LEU A 180 -6.10 -3.78 -15.41
C LEU A 180 -7.28 -4.27 -14.56
N ALA A 181 -7.10 -4.39 -13.24
CA ALA A 181 -8.18 -4.71 -12.32
C ALA A 181 -9.31 -3.67 -12.36
N ARG A 182 -8.96 -2.36 -12.46
CA ARG A 182 -9.95 -1.28 -12.60
C ARG A 182 -10.64 -1.28 -13.96
N ASP A 183 -9.93 -1.73 -15.00
CA ASP A 183 -10.50 -1.93 -16.34
C ASP A 183 -11.39 -3.19 -16.43
N GLY A 184 -11.53 -3.96 -15.33
CA GLY A 184 -12.38 -5.14 -15.26
C GLY A 184 -11.68 -6.46 -15.59
N ALA A 185 -10.35 -6.51 -15.57
CA ALA A 185 -9.63 -7.78 -15.65
C ALA A 185 -9.94 -8.68 -14.45
N ASP A 186 -10.24 -9.95 -14.73
CA ASP A 186 -10.49 -10.95 -13.70
C ASP A 186 -9.21 -11.45 -13.02
N ARG A 187 -9.41 -12.22 -11.94
CA ARG A 187 -8.32 -12.77 -11.12
C ARG A 187 -7.40 -13.67 -11.93
N ASP A 188 -7.95 -14.53 -12.78
CA ASP A 188 -7.18 -15.52 -13.54
C ASP A 188 -6.22 -14.82 -14.51
N ARG A 189 -6.68 -13.75 -15.17
CA ARG A 189 -5.84 -12.91 -16.02
C ARG A 189 -4.70 -12.26 -15.24
N LEU A 190 -4.95 -11.73 -14.04
CA LEU A 190 -3.89 -11.12 -13.23
C LEU A 190 -2.90 -12.15 -12.68
N LEU A 191 -3.37 -13.35 -12.30
CA LEU A 191 -2.51 -14.46 -11.89
C LEU A 191 -1.60 -14.93 -13.03
N ALA A 192 -2.11 -14.97 -14.27
CA ALA A 192 -1.31 -15.29 -15.45
C ALA A 192 -0.19 -14.25 -15.67
N ILE A 193 -0.49 -12.96 -15.52
CA ILE A 193 0.52 -11.88 -15.59
C ILE A 193 1.60 -12.06 -14.52
N ALA A 194 1.19 -12.33 -13.27
CA ALA A 194 2.13 -12.58 -12.17
C ALA A 194 3.07 -13.77 -12.45
N GLY A 195 2.53 -14.85 -13.02
CA GLY A 195 3.31 -16.02 -13.44
C GLY A 195 4.33 -15.68 -14.54
N ILE A 196 3.92 -14.98 -15.59
CA ILE A 196 4.80 -14.58 -16.70
C ILE A 196 5.91 -13.64 -16.22
N ALA A 197 5.57 -12.66 -15.37
CA ALA A 197 6.53 -11.67 -14.85
C ALA A 197 7.70 -12.30 -14.07
N THR A 198 7.49 -13.48 -13.49
CA THR A 198 8.49 -14.21 -12.70
C THR A 198 9.07 -15.42 -13.42
N ALA A 199 8.64 -15.71 -14.65
CA ALA A 199 9.07 -16.88 -15.42
C ALA A 199 10.56 -16.82 -15.79
N GLY A 200 11.09 -15.61 -16.03
CA GLY A 200 12.49 -15.37 -16.38
C GLY A 200 13.45 -15.18 -15.19
N TRP A 201 12.98 -15.31 -13.95
CA TRP A 201 13.83 -15.13 -12.79
C TRP A 201 14.65 -16.40 -12.54
N GLY A 202 15.98 -16.30 -12.57
CA GLY A 202 16.87 -17.42 -12.29
C GLY A 202 17.28 -18.26 -13.50
N VAL A 203 17.14 -17.77 -14.74
CA VAL A 203 17.93 -18.33 -15.85
C VAL A 203 19.37 -17.90 -15.66
N ALA A 204 20.18 -18.80 -15.10
CA ALA A 204 21.62 -18.73 -15.29
C ALA A 204 21.86 -18.78 -16.81
N SER A 205 22.55 -17.77 -17.34
CA SER A 205 23.12 -17.86 -18.68
C SER A 205 24.08 -19.05 -18.69
N THR A 206 23.67 -20.16 -19.31
CA THR A 206 24.59 -21.22 -19.75
C THR A 206 25.56 -20.68 -20.78
#